data_AF-R1D7Y4-F1
#
_entry.id   AF-R1D7Y4-F1
#
_cell.length_a   1.000
_cell.length_b   1.000
_cell.length_c   1.000
_cell.angle_alpha   90.00
_cell.angle_beta   90.00
_cell.angle_gamma   90.00
#
_symmetry.space_group_name_H-M   'P 1'
#
loop_
_entity.id
_entity.type
_entity.pdbx_description
1 polymer ?
#
loop_
_entity_poly.entity_id
_entity_poly.type
_entity_poly.pdbx_seq_one_letter_code
_entity_poly.pdbx_strand_id
1 'polypeptide(L)'
;MAVPGYEVAGFVETIMQMVPIAVASAIGMGACLVATRALFPTVAKESHDALAPSRRFFVSQCVVSGLHALVSGPAGTAVLQQLLFSDPPAYAACPAQPNLATVAAPPLAVWTCGFTCGYFVYDSIVMLVYPEFTRAELGNPALMYGHHLISLLVWPYCIASGRAVVFVSFFLFTELTNIGQALFLVLNKGKMLPSLETPVGLVWALSFLGCRIVTIPWLLKAFAEAVVTSDCGMAPFDRALGALTVPLPILLNVYWFALIARKAMRIVAGSKPPPKEAKAE
;
A
#
# COMPACT_ATOMS: atom_id res chain seq x y z
N MET A 1 29.12 20.96 18.57
CA MET A 1 29.66 19.80 19.32
C MET A 1 28.52 18.80 19.47
N ALA A 2 28.56 17.70 18.73
CA ALA A 2 27.62 16.59 18.89
C ALA A 2 28.05 15.76 20.11
N VAL A 3 27.11 15.43 20.99
CA VAL A 3 27.37 14.60 22.18
C VAL A 3 27.37 13.13 21.74
N PRO A 4 28.51 12.41 21.78
CA PRO A 4 28.66 11.07 21.16
C PRO A 4 27.90 9.91 21.84
N GLY A 5 26.98 10.18 22.76
CA GLY A 5 26.26 9.16 23.55
C GLY A 5 24.77 9.02 23.23
N TYR A 6 24.14 10.05 22.64
CA TYR A 6 22.69 10.06 22.38
C TYR A 6 22.29 9.24 21.14
N GLU A 7 23.20 9.13 20.15
CA GLU A 7 22.90 8.45 18.88
C GLU A 7 22.83 6.92 19.03
N VAL A 8 23.65 6.31 19.90
CA VAL A 8 23.68 4.85 20.08
C VAL A 8 22.44 4.37 20.84
N ALA A 9 22.03 5.07 21.90
CA ALA A 9 20.83 4.73 22.65
C ALA A 9 19.56 4.86 21.79
N GLY A 10 19.43 5.94 21.01
CA GLY A 10 18.31 6.10 20.07
C GLY A 10 18.30 5.06 18.94
N PHE A 11 19.47 4.66 18.45
CA PHE A 11 19.60 3.60 17.45
C PHE A 11 19.18 2.23 17.99
N VAL A 12 19.61 1.86 19.21
CA VAL A 12 19.22 0.61 19.86
C VAL A 12 17.72 0.59 20.16
N GLU A 13 17.16 1.70 20.66
CA GLU A 13 15.72 1.81 20.90
C GLU A 13 14.91 1.64 19.61
N THR A 14 15.35 2.27 18.51
CA THR A 14 14.73 2.10 17.18
C THR A 14 14.80 0.64 16.71
N ILE A 15 15.93 -0.04 16.89
CA ILE A 15 16.05 -1.48 16.56
C ILE A 15 15.08 -2.32 17.38
N MET A 16 14.96 -2.06 18.69
CA MET A 16 14.04 -2.79 19.55
C MET A 16 12.58 -2.56 19.15
N GLN A 17 12.23 -1.35 18.69
CA GLN A 17 10.92 -1.03 18.14
C GLN A 17 10.65 -1.67 16.77
N MET A 18 11.68 -2.12 16.04
CA MET A 18 11.53 -2.90 14.81
C MET A 18 11.21 -4.38 15.07
N VAL A 19 11.48 -4.93 16.26
CA VAL A 19 11.22 -6.35 16.56
C VAL A 19 9.74 -6.72 16.40
N PRO A 20 8.76 -5.97 16.98
CA PRO A 20 7.35 -6.25 16.75
C PRO A 20 6.93 -6.12 15.29
N ILE A 21 7.54 -5.19 14.53
CA ILE A 21 7.29 -5.04 13.09
C ILE A 21 7.73 -6.30 12.35
N ALA A 22 8.94 -6.81 12.64
CA ALA A 22 9.46 -8.04 12.04
C ALA A 22 8.61 -9.27 12.37
N VAL A 23 8.15 -9.40 13.62
CA VAL A 23 7.22 -10.47 14.03
C VAL A 23 5.91 -10.38 13.25
N ALA A 24 5.30 -9.19 13.19
CA ALA A 24 4.08 -8.95 12.42
C ALA A 24 4.29 -9.23 10.92
N SER A 25 5.46 -8.92 10.36
CA SER A 25 5.83 -9.28 8.98
C SER A 25 5.91 -10.78 8.76
N ALA A 26 6.53 -11.52 9.68
CA ALA A 26 6.58 -12.97 9.60
C ALA A 26 5.17 -13.59 9.63
N ILE A 27 4.28 -13.07 10.49
CA ILE A 27 2.88 -13.48 10.55
C ILE A 27 2.15 -13.16 9.24
N GLY A 28 2.29 -11.93 8.72
CA GLY A 28 1.67 -11.53 7.46
C GLY A 28 2.12 -12.38 6.28
N MET A 29 3.42 -12.65 6.17
CA MET A 29 3.98 -13.54 5.16
C MET A 29 3.44 -14.98 5.31
N GLY A 30 3.42 -15.50 6.55
CA GLY A 30 2.87 -16.82 6.85
C GLY A 30 1.40 -16.95 6.48
N ALA A 31 0.58 -15.94 6.80
CA ALA A 31 -0.83 -15.89 6.43
C ALA A 31 -1.02 -15.92 4.92
N CYS A 32 -0.21 -15.17 4.17
CA CYS A 32 -0.25 -15.18 2.70
C CYS A 32 0.13 -16.57 2.12
N LEU A 33 1.16 -17.22 2.66
CA LEU A 33 1.57 -18.57 2.23
C LEU A 33 0.47 -19.61 2.49
N VAL A 34 -0.17 -19.55 3.66
CA VAL A 34 -1.29 -20.44 4.00
C VAL A 34 -2.49 -20.15 3.10
N ALA A 35 -2.85 -18.88 2.91
CA ALA A 35 -3.93 -18.47 2.02
C ALA A 35 -3.70 -18.98 0.59
N THR A 36 -2.49 -18.84 0.06
CA THR A 36 -2.13 -19.37 -1.26
C THR A 36 -2.34 -20.87 -1.35
N ARG A 37 -1.89 -21.64 -0.35
CA ARG A 37 -2.08 -23.11 -0.35
C ARG A 37 -3.54 -23.52 -0.18
N ALA A 38 -4.30 -22.83 0.66
CA ALA A 38 -5.68 -23.17 0.98
C ALA A 38 -6.68 -22.72 -0.09
N LEU A 39 -6.38 -21.62 -0.80
CA LEU A 39 -7.30 -20.96 -1.73
C LEU A 39 -7.04 -21.28 -3.19
N PHE A 40 -5.83 -21.74 -3.54
CA PHE A 40 -5.53 -22.23 -4.88
C PHE A 40 -6.50 -23.33 -5.38
N PRO A 41 -7.03 -24.25 -4.53
CA PRO A 41 -7.98 -25.28 -4.96
C PRO A 41 -9.47 -24.89 -4.89
N THR A 42 -9.84 -23.77 -4.28
CA THR A 42 -11.24 -23.51 -3.82
C THR A 42 -11.96 -22.35 -4.52
N VAL A 43 -11.27 -21.53 -5.32
CA VAL A 43 -11.92 -20.43 -6.05
C VAL A 43 -12.57 -20.96 -7.33
N ALA A 44 -13.90 -21.17 -7.31
CA ALA A 44 -14.73 -21.58 -8.44
C ALA A 44 -14.03 -22.56 -9.41
N LYS A 45 -13.75 -23.75 -8.86
CA LYS A 45 -12.91 -24.80 -9.46
C LYS A 45 -13.10 -24.98 -10.97
N GLU A 46 -14.34 -25.06 -11.46
CA GLU A 46 -14.61 -25.24 -12.90
C GLU A 46 -14.22 -24.03 -13.77
N SER A 47 -14.51 -22.81 -13.30
CA SER A 47 -14.12 -21.58 -14.01
C SER A 47 -12.61 -21.36 -13.93
N HIS A 48 -11.99 -21.70 -12.80
CA HIS A 48 -10.55 -21.62 -12.59
C HIS A 48 -9.79 -22.66 -13.41
N ASP A 49 -10.27 -23.90 -13.48
CA ASP A 49 -9.68 -24.99 -14.25
C ASP A 49 -9.78 -24.79 -15.77
N ALA A 50 -10.58 -23.83 -16.24
CA ALA A 50 -10.62 -23.42 -17.64
C ALA A 50 -9.60 -22.31 -17.98
N LEU A 51 -8.97 -21.66 -17.00
CA LEU A 51 -8.02 -20.57 -17.24
C LEU A 51 -6.63 -21.10 -17.61
N ALA A 52 -5.83 -20.29 -18.30
CA ALA A 52 -4.40 -20.59 -18.48
C ALA A 52 -3.67 -20.61 -17.12
N PRO A 53 -2.60 -21.42 -16.96
CA PRO A 53 -1.90 -21.55 -15.67
C PRO A 53 -1.44 -20.22 -15.04
N SER A 54 -0.89 -19.30 -15.85
CA SER A 54 -0.47 -17.97 -15.39
C SER A 54 -1.64 -17.14 -14.85
N ARG A 55 -2.83 -17.26 -15.46
CA ARG A 55 -4.03 -16.55 -15.04
C ARG A 55 -4.65 -17.16 -13.80
N ARG A 56 -4.66 -18.49 -13.66
CA ARG A 56 -5.05 -19.18 -12.41
C ARG A 56 -4.20 -18.68 -11.25
N PHE A 57 -2.89 -18.69 -11.46
CA PHE A 57 -1.93 -18.19 -10.48
C PHE A 57 -2.22 -16.73 -10.11
N PHE A 58 -2.38 -15.85 -11.10
CA PHE A 58 -2.67 -14.43 -10.88
C PHE A 58 -3.98 -14.21 -10.10
N VAL A 59 -5.07 -14.90 -10.45
CA VAL A 59 -6.35 -14.80 -9.75
C VAL A 59 -6.21 -15.25 -8.29
N SER A 60 -5.46 -16.32 -8.03
CA SER A 60 -5.17 -16.76 -6.66
C SER A 60 -4.39 -15.69 -5.88
N GLN A 61 -3.40 -15.04 -6.50
CA GLN A 61 -2.69 -13.93 -5.85
C GLN A 61 -3.60 -12.72 -5.58
N CYS A 62 -4.57 -12.43 -6.46
CA CYS A 62 -5.57 -11.39 -6.20
C CYS A 62 -6.41 -11.70 -4.97
N VAL A 63 -6.78 -12.97 -4.73
CA VAL A 63 -7.49 -13.37 -3.51
C VAL A 63 -6.63 -13.15 -2.26
N VAL A 64 -5.35 -13.54 -2.32
CA VAL A 64 -4.40 -13.33 -1.20
C VAL A 64 -4.25 -11.84 -0.89
N SER A 65 -4.08 -11.01 -1.94
CA SER A 65 -4.07 -9.55 -1.82
C SER A 65 -5.35 -8.99 -1.22
N GLY A 66 -6.52 -9.50 -1.63
CA GLY A 66 -7.81 -9.13 -1.06
C GLY A 66 -7.94 -9.48 0.42
N LEU A 67 -7.44 -10.64 0.84
CA LEU A 67 -7.43 -11.02 2.26
C LEU A 67 -6.49 -10.16 3.08
N HIS A 68 -5.31 -9.83 2.55
CA HIS A 68 -4.42 -8.85 3.20
C HIS A 68 -5.14 -7.51 3.36
N ALA A 69 -5.76 -6.98 2.29
CA ALA A 69 -6.47 -5.72 2.29
C ALA A 69 -7.67 -5.69 3.26
N LEU A 70 -8.37 -6.82 3.43
CA LEU A 70 -9.47 -6.98 4.39
C LEU A 70 -9.01 -6.84 5.85
N VAL A 71 -7.75 -7.15 6.14
CA VAL A 71 -7.16 -6.98 7.48
C VAL A 71 -6.51 -5.60 7.60
N SER A 72 -5.64 -5.26 6.67
CA SER A 72 -4.80 -4.06 6.73
C SER A 72 -5.58 -2.77 6.49
N GLY A 73 -6.58 -2.78 5.60
CA GLY A 73 -7.38 -1.61 5.27
C GLY A 73 -8.19 -1.08 6.46
N PRO A 74 -9.05 -1.90 7.12
CA PRO A 74 -9.78 -1.48 8.31
C PRO A 74 -8.86 -1.09 9.46
N ALA A 75 -7.78 -1.84 9.70
CA ALA A 75 -6.81 -1.51 10.75
C ALA A 75 -6.09 -0.18 10.46
N GLY A 76 -5.67 0.06 9.21
CA GLY A 76 -5.09 1.33 8.77
C GLY A 76 -6.06 2.50 8.89
N THR A 77 -7.36 2.26 8.62
CA THR A 77 -8.42 3.25 8.84
C THR A 77 -8.52 3.63 10.31
N ALA A 78 -8.55 2.65 11.21
CA ALA A 78 -8.63 2.88 12.65
C ALA A 78 -7.39 3.63 13.17
N VAL A 79 -6.19 3.27 12.69
CA VAL A 79 -4.95 3.97 13.02
C VAL A 79 -4.99 5.42 12.56
N LEU A 80 -5.38 5.67 11.31
CA LEU A 80 -5.45 7.03 10.78
C LEU A 80 -6.49 7.86 11.54
N GLN A 81 -7.66 7.31 11.85
CA GLN A 81 -8.66 7.97 12.69
C GLN A 81 -8.10 8.31 14.07
N GLN A 82 -7.44 7.35 14.73
CA GLN A 82 -6.80 7.60 16.02
C GLN A 82 -5.80 8.76 15.93
N LEU A 83 -4.95 8.80 14.91
CA LEU A 83 -3.95 9.85 14.74
C LEU A 83 -4.55 11.23 14.41
N LEU A 84 -5.67 11.27 13.70
CA LEU A 84 -6.31 12.54 13.29
C LEU A 84 -7.25 13.12 14.36
N PHE A 85 -7.86 12.26 15.18
CA PHE A 85 -8.89 12.66 16.14
C PHE A 85 -8.45 12.55 17.61
N SER A 86 -7.27 11.98 17.90
CA SER A 86 -6.62 12.22 19.19
C SER A 86 -5.98 13.60 19.12
N ASP A 87 -6.22 14.49 20.11
CA ASP A 87 -5.76 15.89 20.16
C ASP A 87 -4.43 16.08 19.41
N PRO A 88 -4.48 16.45 18.11
CA PRO A 88 -3.28 16.48 17.30
C PRO A 88 -2.49 17.69 17.78
N PRO A 89 -1.23 17.50 18.16
CA PRO A 89 -0.45 18.58 18.75
C PRO A 89 -0.32 19.72 17.73
N ALA A 90 -0.57 20.93 18.22
CA ALA A 90 -0.82 22.10 17.40
C ALA A 90 0.34 22.38 16.42
N TYR A 91 -0.01 22.80 15.20
CA TYR A 91 0.90 23.44 14.25
C TYR A 91 1.31 24.83 14.78
N ALA A 92 2.17 24.86 15.79
CA ALA A 92 2.61 26.12 16.39
C ALA A 92 4.13 26.23 16.28
N ALA A 93 4.60 26.58 15.08
CA ALA A 93 5.80 27.40 14.80
C ALA A 93 7.08 27.19 15.67
N CYS A 94 7.31 25.97 16.18
CA CYS A 94 8.31 25.62 17.19
C CYS A 94 8.20 26.37 18.53
N PRO A 95 7.87 25.66 19.63
CA PRO A 95 8.88 24.86 20.34
C PRO A 95 8.34 23.53 20.91
N ALA A 96 9.14 22.45 20.89
CA ALA A 96 8.97 21.19 21.65
C ALA A 96 7.59 20.48 21.63
N GLN A 97 6.66 20.90 20.76
CA GLN A 97 5.35 20.27 20.59
C GLN A 97 5.44 19.22 19.47
N PRO A 98 4.89 18.02 19.67
CA PRO A 98 4.80 17.05 18.58
C PRO A 98 4.01 17.65 17.40
N ASN A 99 4.22 17.15 16.20
CA ASN A 99 3.48 17.57 15.00
C ASN A 99 3.17 16.32 14.17
N LEU A 100 2.37 16.42 13.09
CA LEU A 100 2.03 15.23 12.29
C LEU A 100 3.26 14.55 11.64
N ALA A 101 4.40 15.24 11.56
CA ALA A 101 5.66 14.67 11.11
C ALA A 101 6.36 13.82 12.20
N THR A 102 6.07 14.07 13.48
CA THR A 102 6.68 13.39 14.62
C THR A 102 5.62 13.00 15.64
N VAL A 103 5.07 11.82 15.47
CA VAL A 103 4.05 11.24 16.36
C VAL A 103 4.43 9.81 16.67
N ALA A 104 4.31 9.41 17.94
CA ALA A 104 4.53 8.03 18.34
C ALA A 104 3.53 7.12 17.60
N ALA A 105 4.02 6.01 17.04
CA ALA A 105 3.16 5.06 16.37
C ALA A 105 2.25 4.35 17.37
N PRO A 106 0.91 4.41 17.21
CA PRO A 106 0.01 3.58 18.01
C PRO A 106 0.35 2.10 17.84
N PRO A 107 0.12 1.23 18.85
CA PRO A 107 0.42 -0.21 18.74
C PRO A 107 -0.21 -0.86 17.49
N LEU A 108 -1.43 -0.47 17.14
CA LEU A 108 -2.10 -0.98 15.94
C LEU A 108 -1.37 -0.56 14.65
N ALA A 109 -0.71 0.60 14.61
CA ALA A 109 0.09 1.03 13.46
C ALA A 109 1.32 0.13 13.26
N VAL A 110 1.97 -0.26 14.36
CA VAL A 110 3.12 -1.18 14.37
C VAL A 110 2.73 -2.53 13.77
N TRP A 111 1.64 -3.11 14.29
CA TRP A 111 1.12 -4.39 13.79
C TRP A 111 0.66 -4.33 12.34
N THR A 112 -0.08 -3.28 11.96
CA THR A 112 -0.62 -3.14 10.60
C THR A 112 0.48 -2.90 9.57
N CYS A 113 1.47 -2.07 9.92
CA CYS A 113 2.66 -1.84 9.09
C CYS A 113 3.44 -3.14 8.90
N GLY A 114 3.76 -3.83 9.99
CA GLY A 114 4.50 -5.09 9.92
C GLY A 114 3.77 -6.15 9.11
N PHE A 115 2.46 -6.34 9.32
CA PHE A 115 1.64 -7.27 8.55
C PHE A 115 1.66 -6.96 7.04
N THR A 116 1.58 -5.67 6.67
CA THR A 116 1.65 -5.23 5.28
C THR A 116 3.05 -5.39 4.68
N CYS A 117 4.11 -5.16 5.45
CA CYS A 117 5.47 -5.49 5.04
C CYS A 117 5.63 -7.00 4.78
N GLY A 118 5.02 -7.85 5.61
CA GLY A 118 4.96 -9.30 5.38
C GLY A 118 4.35 -9.67 4.04
N TYR A 119 3.23 -9.02 3.68
CA TYR A 119 2.61 -9.15 2.37
C TYR A 119 3.54 -8.67 1.24
N PHE A 120 4.21 -7.52 1.38
CA PHE A 120 5.14 -7.02 0.37
C PHE A 120 6.34 -7.93 0.14
N VAL A 121 6.88 -8.54 1.21
CA VAL A 121 7.92 -9.58 1.08
C VAL A 121 7.38 -10.78 0.32
N TYR A 122 6.22 -11.29 0.72
CA TYR A 122 5.56 -12.41 0.04
C TYR A 122 5.35 -12.14 -1.45
N ASP A 123 4.74 -11.00 -1.80
CA ASP A 123 4.41 -10.68 -3.19
C ASP A 123 5.66 -10.42 -4.04
N SER A 124 6.70 -9.82 -3.43
CA SER A 124 8.00 -9.67 -4.09
C SER A 124 8.65 -11.02 -4.38
N ILE A 125 8.60 -11.99 -3.45
CA ILE A 125 9.10 -13.35 -3.68
C ILE A 125 8.30 -14.03 -4.79
N VAL A 126 6.96 -13.89 -4.79
CA VAL A 126 6.10 -14.44 -5.84
C VAL A 126 6.50 -13.90 -7.21
N MET A 127 6.69 -12.59 -7.34
CA MET A 127 7.11 -11.99 -8.59
C MET A 127 8.53 -12.45 -9.01
N LEU A 128 9.40 -12.83 -8.06
CA LEU A 128 10.80 -13.22 -8.33
C LEU A 128 10.87 -14.68 -8.77
N VAL A 129 10.07 -15.54 -8.15
CA VAL A 129 10.01 -16.98 -8.41
C VAL A 129 9.18 -17.28 -9.67
N TYR A 130 8.14 -16.48 -9.96
CA TYR A 130 7.25 -16.68 -11.10
C TYR A 130 7.23 -15.50 -12.08
N PRO A 131 8.39 -15.02 -12.58
CA PRO A 131 8.47 -13.78 -13.35
C PRO A 131 7.69 -13.87 -14.67
N GLU A 132 7.63 -15.04 -15.31
CA GLU A 132 6.88 -15.21 -16.56
C GLU A 132 5.36 -15.13 -16.35
N PHE A 133 4.85 -15.63 -15.22
CA PHE A 133 3.42 -15.54 -14.92
C PHE A 133 3.02 -14.11 -14.60
N THR A 134 3.86 -13.41 -13.82
CA THR A 134 3.67 -12.00 -13.52
C THR A 134 3.72 -11.16 -14.79
N ARG A 135 4.69 -11.40 -15.68
CA ARG A 135 4.80 -10.67 -16.96
C ARG A 135 3.61 -10.89 -17.88
N ALA A 136 3.09 -12.13 -17.95
CA ALA A 136 1.95 -12.46 -18.78
C ALA A 136 0.68 -11.68 -18.39
N GLU A 137 0.47 -11.41 -17.09
CA GLU A 137 -0.77 -10.80 -16.61
C GLU A 137 -0.65 -9.32 -16.23
N LEU A 138 0.50 -8.89 -15.70
CA LEU A 138 0.76 -7.51 -15.24
C LEU A 138 1.70 -6.71 -16.15
N GLY A 139 2.40 -7.35 -17.09
CA GLY A 139 3.44 -6.69 -17.87
C GLY A 139 4.74 -6.52 -17.08
N ASN A 140 5.35 -5.34 -17.11
CA ASN A 140 6.63 -5.14 -16.40
C ASN A 140 6.42 -4.98 -14.89
N PRO A 141 6.91 -5.90 -14.03
CA PRO A 141 6.71 -5.82 -12.59
C PRO A 141 7.62 -4.80 -11.88
N ALA A 142 8.58 -4.18 -12.58
CA ALA A 142 9.58 -3.31 -11.96
C ALA A 142 8.97 -2.17 -11.13
N LEU A 143 7.86 -1.58 -11.59
CA LEU A 143 7.17 -0.53 -10.85
C LEU A 143 6.65 -1.05 -9.50
N MET A 144 6.09 -2.26 -9.48
CA MET A 144 5.56 -2.85 -8.24
C MET A 144 6.67 -3.28 -7.29
N TYR A 145 7.77 -3.82 -7.82
CA TYR A 145 8.96 -4.09 -7.01
C TYR A 145 9.50 -2.84 -6.35
N GLY A 146 9.65 -1.75 -7.11
CA GLY A 146 10.12 -0.48 -6.56
C GLY A 146 9.19 0.01 -5.45
N HIS A 147 7.88 -0.06 -5.68
CA HIS A 147 6.87 0.30 -4.68
C HIS A 147 6.99 -0.52 -3.38
N HIS A 148 7.11 -1.85 -3.48
CA HIS A 148 7.28 -2.71 -2.31
C HIS A 148 8.62 -2.50 -1.61
N LEU A 149 9.72 -2.44 -2.36
CA LEU A 149 11.05 -2.29 -1.79
C LEU A 149 11.21 -0.97 -1.04
N ILE A 150 10.74 0.14 -1.61
CA ILE A 150 10.76 1.44 -0.92
C ILE A 150 9.92 1.36 0.36
N SER A 151 8.73 0.75 0.29
CA SER A 151 7.85 0.63 1.47
C SER A 151 8.48 -0.24 2.56
N LEU A 152 9.13 -1.35 2.21
CA LEU A 152 9.83 -2.26 3.12
C LEU A 152 11.00 -1.59 3.84
N LEU A 153 11.66 -0.62 3.21
CA LEU A 153 12.77 0.10 3.82
C LEU A 153 12.28 1.29 4.65
N VAL A 154 11.34 2.05 4.12
CA VAL A 154 10.94 3.35 4.68
C VAL A 154 9.89 3.19 5.77
N TRP A 155 8.87 2.34 5.58
CA TRP A 155 7.75 2.27 6.52
C TRP A 155 8.14 1.73 7.89
N PRO A 156 8.92 0.64 8.02
CA PRO A 156 9.38 0.16 9.32
C PRO A 156 10.22 1.21 10.05
N TYR A 157 11.08 1.92 9.33
CA TYR A 157 11.88 3.01 9.89
C TYR A 157 10.98 4.12 10.45
N CYS A 158 10.05 4.62 9.65
CA CYS A 158 9.10 5.67 10.04
C CYS A 158 8.26 5.29 11.26
N ILE A 159 7.72 4.06 11.28
CA ILE A 159 6.90 3.56 12.37
C ILE A 159 7.72 3.35 13.65
N ALA A 160 8.90 2.76 13.56
CA ALA A 160 9.77 2.57 14.72
C ALA A 160 10.21 3.92 15.29
N SER A 161 10.77 4.79 14.45
CA SER A 161 11.31 6.09 14.89
C SER A 161 10.26 7.15 15.24
N GLY A 162 8.97 6.87 15.05
CA GLY A 162 7.89 7.85 15.25
C GLY A 162 7.94 9.02 14.26
N ARG A 163 8.55 8.82 13.09
CA ARG A 163 8.74 9.86 12.05
C ARG A 163 7.83 9.59 10.87
N ALA A 164 7.14 10.61 10.39
CA ALA A 164 6.22 10.53 9.25
C ALA A 164 5.14 9.43 9.39
N VAL A 165 4.80 9.03 10.62
CA VAL A 165 3.85 7.95 10.91
C VAL A 165 2.49 8.22 10.26
N VAL A 166 2.01 9.47 10.29
CA VAL A 166 0.74 9.86 9.65
C VAL A 166 0.72 9.53 8.15
N PHE A 167 1.84 9.72 7.44
CA PHE A 167 1.94 9.41 6.02
C PHE A 167 1.90 7.89 5.78
N VAL A 168 2.65 7.11 6.57
CA VAL A 168 2.60 5.65 6.51
C VAL A 168 1.19 5.14 6.83
N SER A 169 0.57 5.64 7.90
CA SER A 169 -0.80 5.30 8.29
C SER A 169 -1.84 5.68 7.23
N PHE A 170 -1.65 6.81 6.54
CA PHE A 170 -2.48 7.16 5.40
C PHE A 170 -2.35 6.11 4.29
N PHE A 171 -1.12 5.67 3.94
CA PHE A 171 -0.94 4.64 2.92
C PHE A 171 -1.50 3.28 3.36
N LEU A 172 -1.40 2.91 4.64
CA LEU A 172 -2.08 1.75 5.19
C LEU A 172 -3.61 1.86 5.09
N PHE A 173 -4.18 3.04 5.34
CA PHE A 173 -5.61 3.31 5.11
C PHE A 173 -6.00 3.07 3.64
N THR A 174 -5.15 3.46 2.69
CA THR A 174 -5.48 3.28 1.27
C THR A 174 -5.57 1.81 0.83
N GLU A 175 -5.00 0.87 1.59
CA GLU A 175 -5.19 -0.58 1.37
C GLU A 175 -6.66 -1.00 1.40
N LEU A 176 -7.54 -0.23 2.06
CA LEU A 176 -8.99 -0.46 2.04
C LEU A 176 -9.55 -0.55 0.61
N THR A 177 -9.02 0.25 -0.32
CA THR A 177 -9.45 0.23 -1.73
C THR A 177 -8.98 -1.02 -2.48
N ASN A 178 -7.96 -1.72 -1.98
CA ASN A 178 -7.45 -2.94 -2.58
C ASN A 178 -8.40 -4.13 -2.40
N ILE A 179 -9.34 -4.06 -1.44
CA ILE A 179 -10.45 -5.03 -1.32
C ILE A 179 -11.28 -5.02 -2.62
N GLY A 180 -11.68 -3.83 -3.07
CA GLY A 180 -12.44 -3.65 -4.31
C GLY A 180 -11.61 -4.02 -5.55
N GLN A 181 -10.33 -3.65 -5.56
CA GLN A 181 -9.40 -4.01 -6.64
C GLN A 181 -9.26 -5.52 -6.80
N ALA A 182 -8.99 -6.22 -5.69
CA ALA A 182 -8.83 -7.66 -5.67
C ALA A 182 -10.09 -8.36 -6.17
N LEU A 183 -11.26 -7.98 -5.65
CA LEU A 183 -12.54 -8.53 -6.09
C LEU A 183 -12.79 -8.28 -7.58
N PHE A 184 -12.56 -7.05 -8.05
CA PHE A 184 -12.70 -6.71 -9.46
C PHE A 184 -11.80 -7.57 -10.35
N LEU A 185 -10.52 -7.76 -9.97
CA LEU A 185 -9.57 -8.55 -10.73
C LEU A 185 -9.92 -10.04 -10.72
N VAL A 186 -10.40 -10.58 -9.60
CA VAL A 186 -10.89 -11.96 -9.52
C VAL A 186 -12.07 -12.17 -10.47
N LEU A 187 -13.04 -11.26 -10.49
CA LEU A 187 -14.20 -11.36 -11.39
C LEU A 187 -13.77 -11.23 -12.87
N ASN A 188 -13.04 -10.17 -13.21
CA ASN A 188 -12.64 -9.87 -14.59
C ASN A 188 -11.67 -10.92 -15.16
N LYS A 189 -10.59 -11.24 -14.43
CA LYS A 189 -9.55 -12.16 -14.91
C LYS A 189 -9.95 -13.61 -14.69
N GLY A 190 -10.67 -13.90 -13.60
CA GLY A 190 -11.24 -15.23 -13.36
C GLY A 190 -12.39 -15.58 -14.29
N LYS A 191 -12.93 -14.60 -15.05
CA LYS A 191 -14.16 -14.74 -15.84
C LYS A 191 -15.33 -15.25 -14.99
N MET A 192 -15.37 -14.81 -13.74
CA MET A 192 -16.36 -15.24 -12.75
C MET A 192 -17.47 -14.21 -12.66
N LEU A 193 -18.71 -14.68 -12.59
CA LEU A 193 -19.92 -13.85 -12.40
C LEU A 193 -19.92 -12.56 -13.25
N PRO A 194 -19.96 -12.65 -14.59
CA PRO A 194 -19.78 -11.49 -15.49
C PRO A 194 -20.75 -10.33 -15.22
N SER A 195 -21.95 -10.62 -14.71
CA SER A 195 -22.95 -9.61 -14.32
C SER A 195 -22.48 -8.70 -13.17
N LEU A 196 -21.53 -9.15 -12.36
CA LEU A 196 -21.00 -8.40 -11.22
C LEU A 196 -19.73 -7.61 -11.55
N GLU A 197 -19.08 -7.87 -12.69
CA GLU A 197 -17.80 -7.22 -13.03
C GLU A 197 -17.92 -5.69 -13.07
N THR A 198 -18.90 -5.17 -13.81
CA THR A 198 -19.14 -3.72 -13.95
C THR A 198 -19.51 -3.05 -12.63
N PRO A 199 -20.54 -3.50 -11.88
CA PRO A 199 -20.89 -2.84 -10.62
C PRO A 199 -19.76 -2.89 -9.59
N VAL A 200 -19.03 -4.00 -9.47
CA VAL A 200 -17.85 -4.08 -8.58
C VAL A 200 -16.75 -3.13 -9.05
N GLY A 201 -16.48 -3.06 -10.35
CA GLY A 201 -15.49 -2.15 -10.91
C GLY A 201 -15.84 -0.69 -10.66
N LEU A 202 -17.12 -0.30 -10.72
CA LEU A 202 -17.59 1.04 -10.39
C LEU A 202 -17.44 1.36 -8.91
N VAL A 203 -17.84 0.44 -8.01
CA VAL A 203 -17.67 0.61 -6.56
C VAL A 203 -16.19 0.77 -6.20
N TRP A 204 -15.32 -0.05 -6.81
CA TRP A 204 -13.88 0.09 -6.64
C TRP A 204 -13.35 1.43 -7.16
N ALA A 205 -13.76 1.88 -8.35
CA ALA A 205 -13.33 3.16 -8.90
C ALA A 205 -13.75 4.35 -8.01
N LEU A 206 -14.97 4.30 -7.47
CA LEU A 206 -15.48 5.32 -6.54
C LEU A 206 -14.74 5.28 -5.19
N SER A 207 -14.44 4.08 -4.66
CA SER A 207 -13.66 3.97 -3.42
C SER A 207 -12.23 4.45 -3.61
N PHE A 208 -11.61 4.18 -4.76
CA PHE A 208 -10.29 4.70 -5.12
C PHE A 208 -10.30 6.23 -5.19
N LEU A 209 -11.28 6.82 -5.89
CA LEU A 209 -11.46 8.28 -5.95
C LEU A 209 -11.58 8.88 -4.55
N GLY A 210 -12.49 8.36 -3.72
CA GLY A 210 -12.74 8.89 -2.38
C GLY A 210 -11.55 8.75 -1.45
N CYS A 211 -10.94 7.57 -1.35
CA CYS A 211 -9.90 7.29 -0.35
C CYS A 211 -8.51 7.77 -0.79
N ARG A 212 -8.19 7.74 -2.08
CA ARG A 212 -6.82 8.00 -2.59
C ARG A 212 -6.66 9.32 -3.32
N ILE A 213 -7.71 9.87 -3.93
CA ILE A 213 -7.60 11.09 -4.79
C ILE A 213 -8.18 12.31 -4.10
N VAL A 214 -9.41 12.24 -3.58
CA VAL A 214 -10.06 13.35 -2.86
C VAL A 214 -9.28 13.77 -1.62
N THR A 215 -8.52 12.84 -1.04
CA THR A 215 -7.66 13.06 0.15
C THR A 215 -6.30 13.70 -0.17
N ILE A 216 -5.89 13.76 -1.45
CA ILE A 216 -4.58 14.31 -1.86
C ILE A 216 -4.37 15.76 -1.41
N PRO A 217 -5.33 16.70 -1.56
CA PRO A 217 -5.11 18.08 -1.13
C PRO A 217 -4.77 18.19 0.36
N TRP A 218 -5.44 17.40 1.20
CA TRP A 218 -5.13 17.33 2.63
C TRP A 218 -3.74 16.74 2.87
N LEU A 219 -3.39 15.66 2.17
CA LEU A 219 -2.07 15.02 2.29
C LEU A 219 -0.93 15.94 1.84
N LEU A 220 -1.13 16.71 0.78
CA LEU A 220 -0.17 17.70 0.29
C LEU A 220 0.00 18.86 1.27
N LYS A 221 -1.09 19.32 1.90
CA LYS A 221 -1.02 20.31 2.97
C LYS A 221 -0.21 19.76 4.15
N ALA A 222 -0.54 18.56 4.62
CA ALA A 222 0.19 17.90 5.71
C ALA A 222 1.67 17.70 5.35
N PHE A 223 1.99 17.31 4.11
CA PHE A 223 3.36 17.18 3.62
C PHE A 223 4.11 18.51 3.59
N ALA A 224 3.48 19.57 3.07
CA ALA A 224 4.07 20.89 3.04
C ALA A 224 4.40 21.37 4.46
N GLU A 225 3.44 21.27 5.37
CA GLU A 225 3.58 21.70 6.77
C GLU A 225 4.61 20.85 7.53
N ALA A 226 4.60 19.53 7.33
CA ALA A 226 5.50 18.60 8.00
C ALA A 226 6.94 18.70 7.48
N VAL A 227 7.13 18.58 6.17
CA VAL A 227 8.43 18.29 5.55
C VAL A 227 9.05 19.52 4.90
N VAL A 228 8.24 20.37 4.26
CA VAL A 228 8.75 21.46 3.41
C VAL A 228 8.98 22.73 4.23
N THR A 229 7.98 23.16 4.99
CA THR A 229 7.97 24.50 5.62
C THR A 229 8.34 24.50 7.10
N SER A 230 8.27 23.36 7.79
CA SER A 230 8.69 23.31 9.21
C SER A 230 10.19 23.41 9.29
N ASP A 231 10.80 24.37 9.98
CA ASP A 231 12.26 24.43 10.17
C ASP A 231 12.74 23.64 11.40
N CYS A 232 11.85 22.89 12.05
CA CYS A 232 12.17 22.19 13.29
C CYS A 232 11.47 20.84 13.44
N GLY A 233 11.94 20.03 14.40
CA GLY A 233 11.32 18.75 14.76
C GLY A 233 11.78 17.53 13.95
N MET A 234 12.33 17.69 12.74
CA MET A 234 12.91 16.59 11.94
C MET A 234 14.40 16.79 11.67
N ALA A 235 15.16 15.70 11.78
CA ALA A 235 16.55 15.70 11.36
C ALA A 235 16.66 15.93 9.83
N PRO A 236 17.79 16.45 9.32
CA PRO A 236 17.99 16.64 7.88
C PRO A 236 17.77 15.35 7.07
N PHE A 237 18.17 14.19 7.63
CA PHE A 237 17.94 12.89 7.03
C PHE A 237 16.44 12.57 6.89
N ASP A 238 15.67 12.67 7.97
CA ASP A 238 14.22 12.41 7.96
C ASP A 238 13.48 13.28 6.96
N ARG A 239 13.90 14.56 6.89
CA ARG A 239 13.33 15.51 5.94
C ARG A 239 13.64 15.13 4.50
N ALA A 240 14.88 14.78 4.20
CA ALA A 240 15.28 14.33 2.87
C ALA A 240 14.54 13.05 2.48
N LEU A 241 14.44 12.09 3.40
CA LEU A 241 13.70 10.85 3.22
C LEU A 241 12.22 11.12 2.93
N GLY A 242 11.57 11.97 3.73
CA GLY A 242 10.18 12.36 3.54
C GLY A 242 9.94 13.09 2.22
N ALA A 243 10.82 14.02 1.86
CA ALA A 243 10.73 14.78 0.61
C ALA A 243 10.85 13.89 -0.63
N LEU A 244 11.66 12.82 -0.55
CA LEU A 244 11.85 11.88 -1.65
C LEU A 244 10.72 10.84 -1.73
N THR A 245 10.20 10.39 -0.59
CA THR A 245 9.34 9.20 -0.53
C THR A 245 7.85 9.52 -0.47
N VAL A 246 7.42 10.58 0.23
CA VAL A 246 5.99 10.92 0.37
C VAL A 246 5.32 11.28 -0.97
N PRO A 247 5.97 12.01 -1.90
CA PRO A 247 5.35 12.32 -3.18
C PRO A 247 5.12 11.08 -4.07
N LEU A 248 5.93 10.02 -3.93
CA LEU A 248 5.88 8.87 -4.85
C LEU A 248 4.51 8.17 -4.82
N PRO A 249 3.95 7.75 -3.67
CA PRO A 249 2.62 7.14 -3.67
C PRO A 249 1.50 8.07 -4.14
N ILE A 250 1.63 9.40 -3.95
CA ILE A 250 0.66 10.38 -4.47
C ILE A 250 0.65 10.34 -6.00
N LEU A 251 1.84 10.42 -6.61
CA LEU A 251 2.00 10.33 -8.06
C LEU A 251 1.50 8.99 -8.61
N LEU A 252 1.81 7.88 -7.92
CA LEU A 252 1.29 6.55 -8.29
C LEU A 252 -0.24 6.51 -8.21
N ASN A 253 -0.85 7.05 -7.16
CA ASN A 253 -2.31 7.09 -7.03
C ASN A 253 -2.96 7.87 -8.18
N VAL A 254 -2.41 9.04 -8.55
CA VAL A 254 -2.89 9.83 -9.69
C VAL A 254 -2.73 9.06 -11.00
N TYR A 255 -1.58 8.41 -11.21
CA TYR A 255 -1.33 7.57 -12.39
C TYR A 255 -2.36 6.43 -12.51
N TRP A 256 -2.57 5.67 -11.43
CA TRP A 256 -3.53 4.56 -11.42
C TRP A 256 -4.96 5.03 -11.60
N PHE A 257 -5.35 6.14 -10.97
CA PHE A 257 -6.68 6.71 -11.17
C PHE A 257 -6.90 7.17 -12.60
N ALA A 258 -5.91 7.76 -13.26
CA ALA A 258 -6.01 8.11 -14.68
C ALA A 258 -6.28 6.86 -15.55
N LEU A 259 -5.67 5.71 -15.24
CA LEU A 259 -5.95 4.46 -15.94
C LEU A 259 -7.36 3.93 -15.67
N ILE A 260 -7.81 3.99 -14.42
CA ILE A 260 -9.17 3.60 -14.02
C ILE A 260 -10.21 4.48 -14.73
N ALA A 261 -10.04 5.80 -14.69
CA ALA A 261 -10.93 6.77 -15.33
C ALA A 261 -10.98 6.56 -16.86
N ARG A 262 -9.83 6.35 -17.52
CA ARG A 262 -9.79 6.03 -18.96
C ARG A 262 -10.50 4.72 -19.30
N LYS A 263 -10.45 3.71 -18.43
CA LYS A 263 -11.20 2.46 -18.62
C LYS A 263 -12.71 2.70 -18.43
N ALA A 264 -13.09 3.41 -17.38
CA ALA A 264 -14.50 3.75 -17.10
C ALA A 264 -15.13 4.57 -18.23
N MET A 265 -14.45 5.61 -18.71
CA MET A 265 -14.93 6.43 -19.83
C MET A 265 -15.15 5.62 -21.10
N ARG A 266 -14.29 4.63 -21.40
CA ARG A 266 -14.48 3.75 -22.57
C ARG A 266 -15.71 2.86 -22.44
N ILE A 267 -15.98 2.35 -21.23
CA ILE A 267 -17.18 1.55 -20.95
C ILE A 267 -18.44 2.39 -21.17
N VAL A 268 -18.46 3.62 -20.63
CA VAL A 268 -19.60 4.55 -20.80
C VAL A 268 -19.77 4.97 -22.27
N ALA A 269 -18.67 5.23 -22.98
CA ALA A 269 -18.69 5.63 -24.38
C ALA A 269 -18.93 4.45 -25.36
N GLY A 270 -19.16 3.22 -24.88
CA GLY A 270 -19.32 2.03 -25.73
C GLY A 270 -18.12 1.72 -26.64
N SER A 271 -16.95 2.27 -26.31
CA SER A 271 -15.78 2.25 -27.19
C SER A 271 -14.97 0.97 -27.01
N LYS A 272 -14.66 0.28 -28.13
CA LYS A 272 -13.78 -0.90 -28.11
C LYS A 272 -12.36 -0.50 -27.69
N PRO A 273 -11.63 -1.35 -26.95
CA PRO A 273 -10.23 -1.08 -26.64
C PRO A 273 -9.41 -0.97 -27.94
N PRO A 274 -8.42 -0.05 -28.00
CA PRO A 274 -7.52 0.01 -29.14
C PRO A 274 -6.79 -1.32 -29.30
N PRO A 275 -6.46 -1.73 -30.53
CA PRO A 275 -5.67 -2.94 -30.77
C PRO A 275 -4.38 -2.87 -29.94
N LYS A 276 -4.02 -3.95 -29.24
CA LYS A 276 -2.67 -4.04 -28.66
C LYS A 276 -1.71 -4.08 -29.84
N GLU A 277 -0.85 -3.07 -29.97
CA GLU A 277 0.26 -3.10 -30.92
C GLU A 277 1.02 -4.41 -30.70
N ALA A 278 1.12 -5.22 -31.77
CA ALA A 278 1.93 -6.41 -31.76
C ALA A 278 3.36 -5.97 -31.43
N LYS A 279 3.87 -6.40 -30.27
CA LYS A 279 5.28 -6.21 -29.96
C LYS A 279 6.05 -6.95 -31.05
N ALA A 280 6.83 -6.21 -31.85
CA ALA A 280 7.82 -6.81 -32.73
C ALA A 280 8.75 -7.66 -31.86
N GLU A 281 8.84 -8.95 -32.19
CA GLU A 281 9.73 -9.93 -31.57
C GLU A 281 11.21 -9.55 -31.75
#